data_AF-A0A1H9TYA0-F1
#
_entry.id   AF-A0A1H9TYA0-F1
#
_cell.length_a   1.000
_cell.length_b   1.000
_cell.length_c   1.000
_cell.angle_alpha   90.00
_cell.angle_beta   90.00
_cell.angle_gamma   90.00
#
_symmetry.space_group_name_H-M   'P 1'
#
loop_
_entity.id
_entity.type
_entity.pdbx_description
1 polymer ?
#
loop_
_entity_poly.entity_id
_entity_poly.type
_entity_poly.pdbx_seq_one_letter_code
_entity_poly.pdbx_strand_id
1 'polypeptide(L)'
;MRRIKEIYQYIFYGFLVFLHMITLDQVVATEQSTVWDKLYINFYGVSTGGFSLNFYIYLSIVFLGFAYFYQNKLTKMLNERIYYLLIRERSLYQWFWAHLKYSLAAVFLLLLALFGLTIGIGWLEGKTFDLELTIESSLSVQKLLVHFFLNGFLQLVNYLLILFIFTWTLKQSAYVLAVIGGLLLMGSLKIGYLQWFPSGLNSFGLLETYPALRITGILVCWLLVEILIIFYLFRKREIIF
;
A
#
# COMPACT_ATOMS: atom_id res chain seq x y z
N MET A 1 10.51 -24.04 14.39
CA MET A 1 11.16 -23.48 13.18
C MET A 1 10.26 -22.58 12.33
N ARG A 2 9.01 -22.94 11.99
CA ARG A 2 8.14 -22.14 11.06
C ARG A 2 7.84 -20.70 11.53
N ARG A 3 7.52 -20.49 12.82
CA ARG A 3 7.27 -19.15 13.40
C ARG A 3 8.50 -18.23 13.40
N ILE A 4 9.69 -18.81 13.60
CA ILE A 4 10.95 -18.06 13.61
C ILE A 4 11.24 -17.48 12.22
N LYS A 5 11.02 -18.28 11.16
CA LYS A 5 11.19 -17.84 9.76
C LYS A 5 10.27 -16.67 9.41
N GLU A 6 9.03 -16.67 9.91
CA GLU A 6 8.07 -15.58 9.66
C GLU A 6 8.51 -14.29 10.34
N ILE A 7 8.97 -14.35 11.59
CA ILE A 7 9.48 -13.18 12.33
C ILE A 7 10.67 -12.56 11.59
N TYR A 8 11.62 -13.38 11.11
CA TYR A 8 12.78 -12.87 10.36
C TYR A 8 12.38 -12.11 9.09
N GLN A 9 11.33 -12.54 8.38
CA GLN A 9 10.87 -11.85 7.18
C GLN A 9 10.30 -10.46 7.51
N TYR A 10 9.53 -10.33 8.60
CA TYR A 10 9.01 -9.03 9.03
C TYR A 10 10.13 -8.10 9.54
N ILE A 11 11.11 -8.64 10.29
CA ILE A 11 12.27 -7.87 10.75
C ILE A 11 13.08 -7.37 9.56
N PHE A 12 13.35 -8.24 8.58
CA PHE A 12 14.09 -7.86 7.38
C PHE A 12 13.35 -6.80 6.55
N TYR A 13 12.04 -6.95 6.38
CA TYR A 13 11.20 -5.93 5.74
C TYR A 13 11.27 -4.59 6.49
N GLY A 14 11.08 -4.60 7.81
CA GLY A 14 11.17 -3.39 8.63
C GLY A 14 12.55 -2.74 8.54
N PHE A 15 13.62 -3.53 8.52
CA PHE A 15 14.97 -3.06 8.31
C PHE A 15 15.16 -2.40 6.95
N LEU A 16 14.64 -2.98 5.86
CA LEU A 16 14.72 -2.37 4.53
C LEU A 16 13.97 -1.03 4.46
N VAL A 17 12.77 -0.97 5.04
CA VAL A 17 11.97 0.27 5.11
C VAL A 17 12.73 1.35 5.89
N PHE A 18 13.26 0.99 7.05
CA PHE A 18 14.02 1.89 7.92
C PHE A 18 15.31 2.39 7.26
N LEU A 19 16.10 1.48 6.68
CA LEU A 19 17.34 1.81 5.98
C LEU A 19 17.09 2.81 4.86
N HIS A 20 16.03 2.60 4.07
CA HIS A 20 15.70 3.52 3.00
C HIS A 20 15.31 4.91 3.51
N MET A 21 14.48 4.99 4.56
CA MET A 21 14.08 6.27 5.18
C MET A 21 15.26 7.12 5.65
N ILE A 22 16.37 6.49 6.03
CA ILE A 22 17.61 7.18 6.42
C ILE A 22 18.43 7.56 5.18
N THR A 23 18.62 6.63 4.23
CA THR A 23 19.55 6.85 3.10
C THR A 23 19.07 7.88 2.08
N LEU A 24 17.76 8.07 1.95
CA LEU A 24 17.17 8.98 0.97
C LEU A 24 17.52 10.45 1.26
N ASP A 25 17.85 10.77 2.52
CA ASP A 25 18.17 12.12 2.96
C ASP A 25 19.50 12.65 2.43
N GLN A 26 20.48 11.77 2.22
CA GLN A 26 21.83 12.19 1.82
C GLN A 26 21.88 12.82 0.41
N VAL A 27 20.81 12.65 -0.38
CA VAL A 27 20.73 13.14 -1.77
C VAL A 27 20.02 14.49 -1.88
N VAL A 28 19.19 14.88 -0.91
CA VAL A 28 18.31 16.08 -0.97
C VAL A 28 18.45 16.97 0.28
N ALA A 29 19.49 16.75 1.10
CA ALA A 29 19.63 17.33 2.44
C ALA A 29 19.65 18.88 2.49
N THR A 30 19.97 19.57 1.41
CA THR A 30 20.19 21.03 1.43
C THR A 30 18.92 21.87 1.45
N GLU A 31 17.73 21.30 1.20
CA GLU A 31 16.46 22.05 1.12
C GLU A 31 15.40 21.61 2.14
N GLN A 32 15.70 20.62 2.98
CA GLN A 32 14.76 20.10 3.97
C GLN A 32 14.89 20.86 5.29
N SER A 33 13.83 21.52 5.73
CA SER A 33 13.84 22.25 7.00
C SER A 33 12.82 21.71 8.01
N THR A 34 11.77 21.05 7.52
CA THR A 34 10.66 20.55 8.34
C THR A 34 10.55 19.02 8.31
N VAL A 35 9.91 18.44 9.32
CA VAL A 35 9.55 17.01 9.32
C VAL A 35 8.57 16.65 8.20
N TRP A 36 7.82 17.63 7.67
CA TRP A 36 6.88 17.43 6.58
C TRP A 36 7.59 17.27 5.24
N ASP A 37 8.72 17.96 5.04
CA ASP A 37 9.59 17.78 3.87
C ASP A 37 10.13 16.35 3.82
N LYS A 38 10.51 15.80 4.99
CA LYS A 38 10.94 14.40 5.10
C LYS A 38 9.81 13.45 4.69
N LEU A 39 8.60 13.70 5.19
CA LEU A 39 7.42 12.91 4.81
C LEU A 39 7.18 13.01 3.31
N TYR A 40 7.30 14.22 2.74
CA TYR A 40 7.14 14.46 1.31
C TYR A 40 8.12 13.64 0.48
N ILE A 41 9.41 13.75 0.77
CA ILE A 41 10.47 13.08 0.02
C ILE A 41 10.37 11.56 0.15
N ASN A 42 10.16 11.03 1.36
CA ASN A 42 10.06 9.59 1.59
C ASN A 42 8.93 8.98 0.74
N PHE A 43 7.80 9.65 0.61
CA PHE A 43 6.64 9.15 -0.15
C PHE A 43 6.45 9.82 -1.51
N TYR A 44 7.51 10.44 -2.07
CA TYR A 44 7.45 11.14 -3.35
C TYR A 44 7.01 10.22 -4.51
N GLY A 45 7.60 9.02 -4.58
CA GLY A 45 7.31 7.98 -5.56
C GLY A 45 7.46 8.42 -7.03
N VAL A 46 6.37 8.33 -7.80
CA VAL A 46 6.22 8.77 -9.20
C VAL A 46 5.64 10.18 -9.27
N SER A 47 6.18 10.99 -10.17
CA SER A 47 5.58 12.27 -10.60
C SER A 47 5.24 12.28 -12.08
N THR A 48 4.49 13.28 -12.52
CA THR A 48 4.17 13.45 -13.95
C THR A 48 5.36 14.02 -14.72
N GLY A 49 6.10 14.97 -14.13
CA GLY A 49 7.25 15.67 -14.73
C GLY A 49 8.57 14.88 -14.77
N GLY A 50 8.71 13.80 -13.99
CA GLY A 50 9.90 12.95 -13.97
C GLY A 50 9.62 11.54 -13.47
N PHE A 51 10.50 10.58 -13.73
CA PHE A 51 10.44 9.25 -13.10
C PHE A 51 11.77 9.00 -12.38
N SER A 52 11.71 8.89 -11.05
CA SER A 52 12.84 8.45 -10.25
C SER A 52 12.61 7.00 -9.85
N LEU A 53 13.45 6.11 -10.39
CA LEU A 53 13.43 4.70 -10.07
C LEU A 53 13.55 4.46 -8.56
N ASN A 54 14.37 5.26 -7.86
CA ASN A 54 14.65 5.10 -6.44
C ASN A 54 13.40 5.34 -5.58
N PHE A 55 12.70 6.45 -5.79
CA PHE A 55 11.46 6.76 -5.07
C PHE A 55 10.36 5.73 -5.42
N TYR A 56 10.32 5.26 -6.67
CA TYR A 56 9.35 4.26 -7.09
C TYR A 56 9.56 2.88 -6.47
N ILE A 57 10.82 2.41 -6.45
CA ILE A 57 11.18 1.13 -5.84
C ILE A 57 10.88 1.17 -4.34
N TYR A 58 11.13 2.30 -3.66
CA TYR A 58 10.78 2.43 -2.25
C TYR A 58 9.28 2.33 -2.00
N LEU A 59 8.48 3.11 -2.73
CA LEU A 59 7.02 3.06 -2.62
C LEU A 59 6.52 1.62 -2.87
N SER A 60 7.12 0.92 -3.84
CA SER A 60 6.84 -0.48 -4.13
C SER A 60 7.23 -1.40 -2.97
N ILE A 61 8.42 -1.26 -2.40
CA ILE A 61 8.88 -2.06 -1.26
C ILE A 61 7.92 -1.88 -0.08
N VAL A 62 7.60 -0.63 0.29
CA VAL A 62 6.73 -0.34 1.43
C VAL A 62 5.33 -0.91 1.20
N PHE A 63 4.66 -0.51 0.12
CA PHE A 63 3.23 -0.80 -0.07
C PHE A 63 2.98 -2.21 -0.63
N LEU A 64 3.71 -2.61 -1.67
CA LEU A 64 3.57 -3.97 -2.24
C LEU A 64 4.24 -5.03 -1.38
N GLY A 65 5.30 -4.69 -0.62
CA GLY A 65 5.89 -5.61 0.36
C GLY A 65 4.91 -5.99 1.47
N PHE A 66 4.12 -5.03 1.98
CA PHE A 66 3.03 -5.34 2.90
C PHE A 66 1.96 -6.22 2.24
N ALA A 67 1.58 -5.89 1.00
CA ALA A 67 0.59 -6.67 0.24
C ALA A 67 1.06 -8.12 0.00
N TYR A 68 2.36 -8.34 -0.21
CA TYR A 68 2.97 -9.66 -0.28
C TYR A 68 2.80 -10.47 1.02
N PHE A 69 3.05 -9.86 2.18
CA PHE A 69 2.84 -10.55 3.47
C PHE A 69 1.38 -10.94 3.68
N TYR A 70 0.46 -10.03 3.34
CA TYR A 70 -0.96 -10.32 3.36
C TYR A 70 -1.30 -11.52 2.48
N GLN A 71 -0.80 -11.56 1.25
CA GLN A 71 -1.08 -12.69 0.36
C GLN A 71 -0.47 -14.01 0.87
N ASN A 72 0.74 -14.00 1.42
CA ASN A 72 1.33 -15.23 1.94
C ASN A 72 0.48 -15.80 3.09
N LYS A 73 -0.03 -14.92 3.96
CA LYS A 73 -0.99 -15.29 5.01
C LYS A 73 -2.29 -15.81 4.44
N LEU A 74 -2.84 -15.15 3.41
CA LEU A 74 -4.07 -15.54 2.74
C LEU A 74 -3.95 -16.92 2.08
N THR A 75 -2.87 -17.17 1.34
CA THR A 75 -2.60 -18.45 0.67
C THR A 75 -2.49 -19.59 1.68
N LYS A 76 -1.76 -19.40 2.78
CA LYS A 76 -1.69 -20.40 3.86
C LYS A 76 -3.07 -20.68 4.44
N MET A 77 -3.86 -19.63 4.69
CA MET A 77 -5.21 -19.75 5.24
C MET A 77 -6.14 -20.51 4.29
N LEU A 78 -6.11 -20.21 2.99
CA LEU A 78 -6.93 -20.85 1.97
C LEU A 78 -6.52 -22.30 1.68
N ASN A 79 -5.23 -22.62 1.73
CA ASN A 79 -4.77 -23.97 1.44
C ASN A 79 -4.88 -24.91 2.65
N GLU A 80 -4.63 -24.41 3.87
CA GLU A 80 -4.54 -25.25 5.06
C GLU A 80 -5.84 -25.28 5.89
N ARG A 81 -6.68 -24.24 5.83
CA ARG A 81 -7.77 -24.04 6.81
C ARG A 81 -9.14 -23.72 6.22
N ILE A 82 -9.28 -23.68 4.90
CA ILE A 82 -10.52 -23.21 4.27
C ILE A 82 -11.74 -24.04 4.67
N TYR A 83 -11.61 -25.36 4.73
CA TYR A 83 -12.70 -26.26 5.13
C TYR A 83 -13.15 -26.00 6.57
N TYR A 84 -12.20 -25.83 7.49
CA TYR A 84 -12.50 -25.52 8.89
C TYR A 84 -13.12 -24.13 9.06
N LEU A 85 -12.63 -23.14 8.30
CA LEU A 85 -13.15 -21.77 8.32
C LEU A 85 -14.58 -21.69 7.78
N LEU A 86 -14.90 -22.45 6.74
CA LEU A 86 -16.25 -22.50 6.16
C LEU A 86 -17.27 -23.12 7.10
N ILE A 87 -16.88 -24.18 7.83
CA ILE A 87 -17.74 -24.80 8.85
C ILE A 87 -18.01 -23.84 10.01
N ARG A 88 -17.01 -23.05 10.43
CA ARG A 88 -17.13 -22.13 11.56
C ARG A 88 -17.96 -20.88 11.24
N GLU A 89 -17.71 -20.24 10.11
CA GLU A 89 -18.29 -18.91 9.78
C GLU A 89 -19.64 -19.00 9.06
N ARG A 90 -20.14 -20.21 8.74
CA ARG A 90 -21.45 -20.50 8.11
C ARG A 90 -21.69 -19.88 6.72
N SER A 91 -20.92 -18.87 6.30
CA SER A 91 -21.03 -18.14 5.04
C SER A 91 -19.69 -17.57 4.60
N LEU A 92 -19.39 -17.68 3.30
CA LEU A 92 -18.21 -17.08 2.67
C LEU A 92 -18.15 -15.56 2.88
N TYR A 93 -19.30 -14.89 2.86
CA TYR A 93 -19.39 -13.45 3.06
C TYR A 93 -18.98 -13.05 4.48
N GLN A 94 -19.46 -13.76 5.50
CA GLN A 94 -19.15 -13.46 6.90
C GLN A 94 -17.65 -13.64 7.18
N TRP A 95 -17.09 -14.75 6.70
CA TRP A 95 -15.66 -15.03 6.78
C TRP A 95 -14.83 -13.93 6.09
N PHE A 96 -15.21 -13.53 4.87
CA PHE A 96 -14.50 -12.50 4.12
C PHE A 96 -14.52 -11.17 4.87
N TRP A 97 -15.67 -10.73 5.37
CA TRP A 97 -15.78 -9.49 6.13
C TRP A 97 -14.99 -9.53 7.44
N ALA A 98 -15.02 -10.65 8.16
CA ALA A 98 -14.21 -10.82 9.36
C ALA A 98 -12.71 -10.71 9.02
N HIS A 99 -12.25 -11.38 7.96
CA HIS A 99 -10.88 -11.32 7.50
C HIS A 99 -10.47 -9.91 7.04
N LEU A 100 -11.35 -9.24 6.29
CA LEU A 100 -11.13 -7.90 5.79
C LEU A 100 -10.96 -6.92 6.95
N LYS A 101 -11.81 -6.96 8.00
CA LYS A 101 -11.68 -6.10 9.19
C LYS A 101 -10.29 -6.16 9.84
N TYR A 102 -9.75 -7.36 10.05
CA TYR A 102 -8.39 -7.51 10.59
C TYR A 102 -7.33 -6.94 9.66
N SER A 103 -7.54 -7.06 8.36
CA SER A 103 -6.61 -6.57 7.33
C SER A 103 -6.66 -5.05 7.22
N LEU A 104 -7.84 -4.44 7.32
CA LEU A 104 -8.03 -2.98 7.38
C LEU A 104 -7.35 -2.38 8.61
N ALA A 105 -7.49 -3.02 9.78
CA ALA A 105 -6.78 -2.59 10.99
C ALA A 105 -5.26 -2.66 10.82
N ALA A 106 -4.74 -3.73 10.20
CA ALA A 106 -3.31 -3.87 9.92
C ALA A 106 -2.79 -2.81 8.93
N VAL A 107 -3.56 -2.47 7.90
CA VAL A 107 -3.25 -1.37 6.96
C VAL A 107 -3.15 -0.04 7.70
N PHE A 108 -4.14 0.26 8.55
CA PHE A 108 -4.14 1.50 9.32
C PHE A 108 -2.95 1.59 10.29
N LEU A 109 -2.63 0.48 10.98
CA LEU A 109 -1.46 0.40 11.86
C LEU A 109 -0.14 0.58 11.10
N LEU A 110 -0.02 0.01 9.89
CA LEU A 110 1.15 0.22 9.05
C LEU A 110 1.34 1.71 8.72
N LEU A 111 0.28 2.40 8.30
CA LEU A 111 0.36 3.82 7.96
C LEU A 111 0.73 4.67 9.18
N LEU A 112 0.16 4.37 10.36
CA LEU A 112 0.55 5.03 11.61
C LEU A 112 2.02 4.78 11.96
N ALA A 113 2.51 3.55 11.79
CA ALA A 113 3.91 3.22 12.04
C ALA A 113 4.84 3.95 11.07
N LEU A 114 4.54 3.96 9.78
CA LEU A 114 5.31 4.68 8.76
C LEU A 114 5.34 6.19 9.01
N PHE A 115 4.19 6.77 9.37
CA PHE A 115 4.09 8.17 9.75
C PHE A 115 4.93 8.47 10.97
N GLY A 116 4.74 7.73 12.07
CA GLY A 116 5.50 7.92 13.31
C GLY A 116 7.00 7.74 13.14
N LEU A 117 7.43 6.74 12.35
CA LEU A 117 8.85 6.54 12.02
C LEU A 117 9.41 7.72 11.21
N THR A 118 8.68 8.21 10.22
CA THR A 118 9.17 9.30 9.37
C THR A 118 9.33 10.60 10.16
N ILE A 119 8.33 10.95 10.97
CA ILE A 119 8.39 12.12 11.84
C ILE A 119 9.47 11.95 12.91
N GLY A 120 9.58 10.76 13.51
CA GLY A 120 10.60 10.45 14.51
C GLY A 120 12.02 10.57 13.97
N ILE A 121 12.28 10.06 12.76
CA ILE A 121 13.56 10.21 12.07
C ILE A 121 13.84 11.69 11.77
N GLY A 122 12.88 12.41 11.20
CA GLY A 122 13.06 13.84 10.90
C GLY A 122 13.36 14.67 12.16
N TRP A 123 12.71 14.35 13.28
CA TRP A 123 12.99 15.00 14.56
C TRP A 123 14.39 14.68 15.10
N LEU A 124 14.84 13.41 14.99
CA LEU A 124 16.20 13.01 15.37
C LEU A 124 17.27 13.66 14.48
N GLU A 125 16.94 13.98 13.23
CA GLU A 125 17.77 14.75 12.30
C GLU A 125 17.79 16.26 12.60
N GLY A 126 17.01 16.72 13.59
CA GLY A 126 16.95 18.13 14.00
C GLY A 126 16.00 19.00 13.18
N LYS A 127 15.08 18.41 12.41
CA LYS A 127 14.10 19.14 11.60
C LYS A 127 13.01 19.76 12.47
N THR A 128 12.47 20.90 12.03
CA THR A 128 11.44 21.65 12.75
C THR A 128 10.05 21.05 12.53
N PHE A 129 9.10 21.39 13.42
CA PHE A 129 7.69 21.00 13.32
C PHE A 129 6.80 22.08 12.69
N ASP A 130 7.39 23.12 12.11
CA ASP A 130 6.66 24.22 11.49
C ASP A 130 5.74 23.67 10.41
N LEU A 131 4.48 24.11 10.38
CA LEU A 131 3.42 23.55 9.53
C LEU A 131 3.51 24.04 8.08
N GLU A 132 4.72 24.00 7.53
CA GLU A 132 5.06 24.48 6.19
C GLU A 132 5.86 23.41 5.46
N LEU A 133 5.78 23.41 4.13
CA LEU A 133 6.62 22.60 3.25
C LEU A 133 7.59 23.55 2.56
N THR A 134 8.89 23.42 2.83
CA THR A 134 9.88 24.32 2.20
C THR A 134 10.26 23.87 0.80
N ILE A 135 10.08 22.59 0.49
CA ILE A 135 10.37 22.03 -0.84
C ILE A 135 9.27 22.38 -1.84
N GLU A 136 8.01 22.31 -1.42
CA GLU A 136 6.85 22.50 -2.31
C GLU A 136 5.83 23.42 -1.65
N SER A 137 6.09 24.72 -1.77
CA SER A 137 5.28 25.78 -1.15
C SER A 137 3.81 25.82 -1.61
N SER A 138 3.48 25.18 -2.75
CA SER A 138 2.11 25.10 -3.26
C SER A 138 1.24 24.05 -2.53
N LEU A 139 1.88 23.11 -1.81
CA LEU A 139 1.22 22.05 -1.06
C LEU A 139 1.10 22.44 0.42
N SER A 140 -0.08 22.17 0.98
CA SER A 140 -0.29 22.31 2.42
C SER A 140 -0.06 20.98 3.13
N VAL A 141 0.45 21.03 4.36
CA VAL A 141 0.62 19.85 5.23
C VAL A 141 -0.70 19.07 5.36
N GLN A 142 -1.84 19.76 5.42
CA GLN A 142 -3.16 19.12 5.47
C GLN A 142 -3.44 18.25 4.23
N LYS A 143 -3.15 18.75 3.02
CA LYS A 143 -3.33 17.96 1.78
C LYS A 143 -2.42 16.73 1.79
N LEU A 144 -1.19 16.88 2.28
CA LEU A 144 -0.21 15.80 2.37
C LEU A 144 -0.69 14.71 3.35
N LEU A 145 -1.19 15.10 4.53
CA LEU A 145 -1.75 14.17 5.51
C LEU A 145 -2.99 13.44 4.97
N VAL A 146 -3.92 14.17 4.33
CA VAL A 146 -5.10 13.56 3.70
C VAL A 146 -4.67 12.56 2.63
N HIS A 147 -3.74 12.93 1.75
CA HIS A 147 -3.26 12.02 0.72
C HIS A 147 -2.56 10.79 1.34
N PHE A 148 -1.70 10.98 2.33
CA PHE A 148 -0.99 9.90 3.01
C PHE A 148 -1.93 8.91 3.66
N PHE A 149 -2.84 9.39 4.52
CA PHE A 149 -3.73 8.52 5.28
C PHE A 149 -4.88 7.99 4.43
N LEU A 150 -5.61 8.85 3.71
CA LEU A 150 -6.78 8.43 2.96
C LEU A 150 -6.39 7.68 1.69
N ASN A 151 -5.59 8.28 0.81
CA ASN A 151 -5.23 7.63 -0.45
C ASN A 151 -4.25 6.48 -0.22
N GLY A 152 -3.32 6.59 0.72
CA GLY A 152 -2.46 5.47 1.13
C GLY A 152 -3.27 4.28 1.68
N PHE A 153 -4.30 4.53 2.51
CA PHE A 153 -5.19 3.48 2.99
C PHE A 153 -5.96 2.83 1.85
N LEU A 154 -6.67 3.62 1.05
CA LEU A 154 -7.47 3.11 -0.07
C LEU A 154 -6.60 2.32 -1.07
N GLN A 155 -5.39 2.80 -1.37
CA GLN A 155 -4.44 2.14 -2.26
C GLN A 155 -4.01 0.77 -1.73
N LEU A 156 -3.72 0.66 -0.43
CA LEU A 156 -3.40 -0.63 0.20
C LEU A 156 -4.60 -1.57 0.16
N VAL A 157 -5.81 -1.07 0.45
CA VAL A 157 -7.02 -1.91 0.40
C VAL A 157 -7.25 -2.44 -1.02
N ASN A 158 -7.09 -1.62 -2.07
CA ASN A 158 -7.16 -2.08 -3.46
C ASN A 158 -6.17 -3.22 -3.70
N TYR A 159 -4.90 -3.06 -3.30
CA TYR A 159 -3.91 -4.13 -3.42
C TYR A 159 -4.33 -5.41 -2.70
N LEU A 160 -4.88 -5.32 -1.48
CA LEU A 160 -5.34 -6.49 -0.74
C LEU A 160 -6.49 -7.21 -1.45
N LEU A 161 -7.45 -6.47 -2.01
CA LEU A 161 -8.59 -7.04 -2.72
C LEU A 161 -8.19 -7.64 -4.08
N ILE A 162 -7.32 -6.98 -4.84
CA ILE A 162 -6.74 -7.54 -6.08
C ILE A 162 -6.06 -8.87 -5.76
N LEU A 163 -5.16 -8.87 -4.77
CA LEU A 163 -4.44 -10.09 -4.38
C LEU A 163 -5.40 -11.17 -3.87
N PHE A 164 -6.47 -10.78 -3.17
CA PHE A 164 -7.52 -11.71 -2.76
C PHE A 164 -8.20 -12.36 -3.98
N ILE A 165 -8.67 -11.57 -4.95
CA ILE A 165 -9.33 -12.05 -6.16
C ILE A 165 -8.44 -13.04 -6.92
N PHE A 166 -7.17 -12.69 -7.14
CA PHE A 166 -6.24 -13.54 -7.86
C PHE A 166 -5.88 -14.82 -7.09
N THR A 167 -5.64 -14.71 -5.77
CA THR A 167 -5.34 -15.88 -4.93
C THR A 167 -6.53 -16.84 -4.89
N TRP A 168 -7.74 -16.29 -4.77
CA TRP A 168 -9.00 -17.06 -4.78
C TRP A 168 -9.25 -17.77 -6.12
N THR A 169 -8.93 -17.11 -7.22
CA THR A 169 -9.20 -17.63 -8.57
C THR A 169 -8.13 -18.64 -9.02
N LEU A 170 -6.86 -18.32 -8.84
CA LEU A 170 -5.75 -19.07 -9.42
C LEU A 170 -5.23 -20.20 -8.51
N LYS A 171 -5.48 -20.15 -7.19
CA LYS A 171 -5.10 -21.17 -6.18
C LYS A 171 -3.60 -21.56 -6.14
N GLN A 172 -2.74 -20.91 -6.91
CA GLN A 172 -1.30 -21.18 -6.96
C GLN A 172 -0.53 -19.92 -6.53
N SER A 173 0.45 -20.11 -5.65
CA SER A 173 1.28 -19.02 -5.11
C SER A 173 2.18 -18.37 -6.16
N ALA A 174 2.59 -19.12 -7.19
CA ALA A 174 3.49 -18.62 -8.24
C ALA A 174 2.89 -17.44 -9.03
N TYR A 175 1.59 -17.49 -9.35
CA TYR A 175 0.93 -16.41 -10.09
C TYR A 175 0.77 -15.13 -9.28
N VAL A 176 0.91 -15.17 -7.95
CA VAL A 176 0.82 -13.96 -7.14
C VAL A 176 2.05 -13.08 -7.34
N LEU A 177 3.25 -13.66 -7.45
CA LEU A 177 4.43 -12.85 -7.77
C LEU A 177 4.25 -12.13 -9.12
N ALA A 178 3.59 -12.78 -10.08
CA ALA A 178 3.22 -12.14 -11.34
C ALA A 178 2.20 -11.00 -11.17
N VAL A 179 1.22 -11.14 -10.26
CA VAL A 179 0.27 -10.05 -9.94
C VAL A 179 0.97 -8.88 -9.28
N ILE A 180 1.87 -9.13 -8.31
CA ILE A 180 2.66 -8.08 -7.65
C ILE A 180 3.59 -7.39 -8.66
N GLY A 181 4.26 -8.17 -9.52
CA GLY A 181 5.06 -7.65 -10.63
C GLY A 181 4.22 -6.83 -11.61
N GLY A 182 3.02 -7.29 -11.93
CA GLY A 182 2.05 -6.55 -12.74
C GLY A 182 1.63 -5.23 -12.10
N LEU A 183 1.31 -5.22 -10.80
CA LEU A 183 1.01 -3.99 -10.05
C LEU A 183 2.20 -3.03 -10.10
N LEU A 184 3.42 -3.54 -9.93
CA LEU A 184 4.66 -2.77 -10.02
C LEU A 184 4.92 -2.24 -11.43
N LEU A 185 4.54 -2.93 -12.49
CA LEU A 185 4.67 -2.37 -13.84
C LEU A 185 3.57 -1.33 -14.09
N MET A 186 2.33 -1.62 -13.72
CA MET A 186 1.21 -0.71 -13.94
C MET A 186 1.34 0.60 -13.15
N GLY A 187 1.96 0.57 -11.97
CA GLY A 187 2.23 1.77 -11.17
C GLY A 187 3.31 2.68 -11.76
N SER A 188 4.24 2.13 -12.57
CA SER A 188 5.27 2.92 -13.25
C SER A 188 4.84 3.39 -14.64
N LEU A 189 3.91 2.68 -15.28
CA LEU A 189 3.43 3.00 -16.61
C LEU A 189 2.65 4.32 -16.63
N LYS A 190 3.28 5.35 -17.22
CA LYS A 190 2.66 6.64 -17.54
C LYS A 190 1.82 6.51 -18.81
N ILE A 191 0.67 5.85 -18.74
CA ILE A 191 -0.24 5.77 -19.89
C ILE A 191 -1.09 7.05 -19.95
N GLY A 192 -0.52 8.12 -20.52
CA GLY A 192 -1.20 9.39 -20.78
C GLY A 192 -1.64 10.18 -19.53
N TYR A 193 -2.62 11.09 -19.70
CA TYR A 193 -3.21 11.94 -18.64
C TYR A 193 -4.13 11.18 -17.64
N LEU A 194 -4.26 9.86 -17.81
CA LEU A 194 -5.21 9.04 -17.07
C LEU A 194 -4.50 7.80 -16.51
N GLN A 195 -3.81 7.94 -15.38
CA GLN A 195 -3.50 6.80 -14.52
C GLN A 195 -4.82 6.28 -13.93
N TRP A 196 -5.47 5.39 -14.68
CA TRP A 196 -6.79 4.85 -14.37
C TRP A 196 -6.72 3.61 -13.48
N PHE A 197 -5.60 2.89 -13.49
CA PHE A 197 -5.40 1.66 -12.74
C PHE A 197 -4.97 1.98 -11.29
N PRO A 198 -5.46 1.24 -10.27
CA PRO A 198 -5.23 1.58 -8.87
C PRO A 198 -3.87 1.03 -8.44
N SER A 199 -2.78 1.53 -9.03
CA SER A 199 -1.41 1.21 -8.63
C SER A 199 -0.54 2.45 -8.63
N GLY A 200 0.19 2.64 -7.55
CA GLY A 200 1.09 3.79 -7.36
C GLY A 200 0.37 5.13 -7.18
N LEU A 201 -0.95 5.16 -6.97
CA LEU A 201 -1.71 6.42 -6.89
C LEU A 201 -1.55 7.17 -5.55
N ASN A 202 -0.95 6.52 -4.54
CA ASN A 202 -0.63 7.11 -3.24
C ASN A 202 0.70 7.88 -3.21
N SER A 203 1.27 8.11 -4.39
CA SER A 203 2.54 8.79 -4.58
C SER A 203 2.37 10.30 -4.49
N PHE A 204 3.19 10.99 -3.68
CA PHE A 204 3.05 12.44 -3.52
C PHE A 204 3.44 13.24 -4.76
N GLY A 205 4.34 12.74 -5.61
CA GLY A 205 4.66 13.37 -6.89
C GLY A 205 3.45 13.49 -7.84
N LEU A 206 2.35 12.77 -7.58
CA LEU A 206 1.10 12.95 -8.33
C LEU A 206 0.31 14.18 -7.90
N LEU A 207 0.54 14.70 -6.69
CA LEU A 207 -0.11 15.89 -6.17
C LEU A 207 0.32 17.16 -6.90
N GLU A 208 1.47 17.14 -7.58
CA GLU A 208 1.94 18.22 -8.45
C GLU A 208 1.00 18.47 -9.64
N THR A 209 0.24 17.45 -10.07
CA THR A 209 -0.58 17.52 -11.29
C THR A 209 -2.05 17.22 -11.06
N TYR A 210 -2.36 16.37 -10.08
CA TYR A 210 -3.71 15.91 -9.83
C TYR A 210 -4.17 16.26 -8.42
N PRO A 211 -5.40 16.77 -8.27
CA PRO A 211 -5.95 17.01 -6.94
C PRO A 211 -6.14 15.69 -6.20
N ALA A 212 -5.83 15.67 -4.90
CA ALA A 212 -5.94 14.48 -4.06
C ALA A 212 -7.31 13.79 -4.13
N LEU A 213 -8.39 14.58 -4.27
CA LEU A 213 -9.77 14.09 -4.39
C LEU A 213 -10.01 13.28 -5.67
N ARG A 214 -9.37 13.63 -6.79
CA ARG A 214 -9.47 12.86 -8.03
C ARG A 214 -8.90 11.46 -7.83
N ILE A 215 -7.77 11.37 -7.14
CA ILE A 215 -7.11 10.10 -6.79
C ILE A 215 -8.01 9.27 -5.88
N THR A 216 -8.59 9.88 -4.84
CA THR A 216 -9.57 9.23 -3.98
C THR A 216 -10.73 8.65 -4.78
N GLY A 217 -11.29 9.41 -5.73
CA GLY A 217 -12.38 8.94 -6.59
C GLY A 217 -12.02 7.69 -7.40
N ILE A 218 -10.83 7.68 -8.03
CA ILE A 218 -10.35 6.51 -8.79
C ILE A 218 -10.23 5.28 -7.87
N LEU A 219 -9.60 5.44 -6.71
CA LEU A 219 -9.40 4.35 -5.75
C LEU A 219 -10.71 3.80 -5.20
N VAL A 220 -11.69 4.66 -4.92
CA VAL A 220 -13.03 4.24 -4.45
C VAL A 220 -13.77 3.49 -5.56
N CYS A 221 -13.73 3.97 -6.80
CA CYS A 221 -14.34 3.28 -7.94
C CYS A 221 -13.79 1.85 -8.09
N TRP A 222 -12.48 1.67 -7.99
CA TRP A 222 -11.87 0.33 -8.07
C TRP A 222 -12.23 -0.57 -6.90
N LEU A 223 -12.26 -0.05 -5.67
CA LEU A 223 -12.73 -0.82 -4.51
C LEU A 223 -14.15 -1.36 -4.71
N LEU A 224 -15.05 -0.53 -5.25
CA LEU A 224 -16.42 -0.96 -5.55
C LEU A 224 -16.43 -2.09 -6.60
N VAL A 225 -15.67 -1.93 -7.68
CA VAL A 225 -15.53 -2.97 -8.72
C VAL A 225 -14.98 -4.27 -8.14
N GLU A 226 -13.94 -4.20 -7.31
CA GLU A 226 -13.31 -5.37 -6.68
C GLU A 226 -14.26 -6.09 -5.72
N ILE A 227 -15.00 -5.36 -4.88
CA ILE A 227 -16.01 -5.93 -3.99
C ILE A 227 -17.11 -6.64 -4.80
N LEU A 228 -17.57 -6.04 -5.90
CA LEU A 228 -18.56 -6.64 -6.79
C LEU A 228 -18.03 -7.94 -7.42
N ILE A 229 -16.76 -7.95 -7.87
CA ILE A 229 -16.10 -9.16 -8.39
C ILE A 229 -16.05 -10.25 -7.30
N ILE A 230 -15.68 -9.91 -6.07
CA ILE A 230 -15.61 -10.88 -4.96
C ILE A 230 -17.00 -11.48 -4.68
N PHE A 231 -18.04 -10.66 -4.62
CA PHE A 231 -19.41 -11.15 -4.41
C PHE A 231 -19.87 -12.03 -5.56
N TYR A 232 -19.55 -11.67 -6.79
CA TYR A 232 -19.81 -12.51 -7.95
C TYR A 232 -19.08 -13.86 -7.85
N LEU A 233 -17.80 -13.87 -7.45
CA LEU A 233 -17.01 -15.09 -7.26
C LEU A 233 -17.57 -16.00 -6.16
N PHE A 234 -18.09 -15.43 -5.07
CA PHE A 234 -18.73 -16.19 -4.00
C PHE A 234 -20.08 -16.78 -4.45
N ARG A 235 -20.86 -16.05 -5.25
CA ARG A 235 -22.12 -16.54 -5.79
C ARG A 235 -21.93 -17.67 -6.82
N LYS A 236 -20.94 -17.55 -7.71
CA LYS A 236 -20.69 -18.54 -8.76
C LYS A 236 -20.23 -19.90 -8.21
N ARG A 237 -19.55 -19.90 -7.06
CA ARG A 237 -19.16 -21.13 -6.35
C ARG A 237 -20.25 -21.47 -5.34
N GLU A 238 -21.43 -21.85 -5.83
CA GLU A 238 -22.33 -22.67 -5.01
C GLU A 238 -21.53 -23.89 -4.56
N ILE A 239 -21.43 -24.02 -3.24
CA ILE A 239 -20.63 -25.02 -2.55
C ILE A 239 -21.23 -26.37 -2.92
N ILE A 240 -20.59 -27.07 -3.88
CA ILE A 240 -20.79 -28.51 -4.03
C ILE A 240 -20.15 -29.12 -2.78
N PHE A 241 -21.01 -29.53 -1.84
CA PHE A 241 -20.65 -30.24 -0.62
C PHE A 241 -20.00 -31.58 -0.94
#